data_AF-A0AAN8A4Y0-F1
#
_entry.id   AF-A0AAN8A4Y0-F1
#
_cell.length_a   1.000
_cell.length_b   1.000
_cell.length_c   1.000
_cell.angle_alpha   90.00
_cell.angle_beta   90.00
_cell.angle_gamma   90.00
#
_symmetry.space_group_name_H-M   'P 1'
#
loop_
_entity.id
_entity.type
_entity.pdbx_description
1 polymer ?
#
loop_
_entity_poly.entity_id
_entity_poly.type
_entity_poly.pdbx_seq_one_letter_code
_entity_poly.pdbx_strand_id
1 'polypeptide(L)'
;MAQPLTVEWPFLPSIETFAAARRPIILPWGPTALPVGTAFSSKNSSARRGPFLPQSAFDKVALAQTQLVYEASPNGGNYHEVVTTSNSNTYEHTSVSLGVSIGGSFLGGSVSREYDKLVLENTDTNKISQSASIRMGQICLAEEPALSKDARDVLSKGGFLAFQSAYGDYYVAGFSLGADSGICLSFSENDRSESESLRITVTVKFLFMSASHTWSDSSASALQNISMELNGYDTLTGSNIKTSTHGPNGLQSLRQDAAQITARDTSIARDVASRLQSLGVKDKGLLGMRDMPQLQASQLVVEVLLLPWTGISEVASFLPSDWHI
;
A
#
# COMPACT_ATOMS: atom_id res chain seq x y z
N MET A 1 8.53 20.11 19.62
CA MET A 1 8.82 18.97 18.70
C MET A 1 7.51 18.23 18.49
N ALA A 2 6.94 18.35 17.29
CA ALA A 2 5.61 17.82 16.98
C ALA A 2 5.63 16.29 16.91
N GLN A 3 4.65 15.64 17.54
CA GLN A 3 4.36 14.23 17.33
C GLN A 3 4.02 14.03 15.85
N PRO A 4 4.50 12.96 15.18
CA PRO A 4 4.01 12.62 13.86
C PRO A 4 2.53 12.26 13.99
N LEU A 5 1.65 13.05 13.38
CA LEU A 5 0.23 12.76 13.29
C LEU A 5 0.05 11.40 12.62
N THR A 6 -0.38 10.42 13.41
CA THR A 6 -0.87 9.14 12.92
C THR A 6 -2.25 9.40 12.33
N VAL A 7 -2.32 9.53 11.01
CA VAL A 7 -3.61 9.58 10.32
C VAL A 7 -4.12 8.15 10.24
N GLU A 8 -4.75 7.68 11.31
CA GLU A 8 -5.51 6.43 11.30
C GLU A 8 -6.88 6.71 10.69
N TRP A 9 -7.27 5.87 9.74
CA TRP A 9 -8.60 5.91 9.15
C TRP A 9 -9.64 5.51 10.19
N PRO A 10 -10.65 6.34 10.48
CA PRO A 10 -11.63 6.08 11.55
C PRO A 10 -12.54 4.88 11.29
N PHE A 11 -12.53 4.33 10.07
CA PHE A 11 -13.40 3.24 9.64
C PHE A 11 -12.65 1.90 9.42
N LEU A 12 -11.32 1.88 9.53
CA LEU A 12 -10.57 0.63 9.46
C LEU A 12 -10.47 0.01 10.85
N PRO A 13 -10.82 -1.28 11.02
CA PRO A 13 -10.59 -1.97 12.28
C PRO A 13 -9.10 -1.95 12.62
N SER A 14 -8.76 -1.82 13.91
CA SER A 14 -7.34 -1.82 14.32
C SER A 14 -6.64 -3.13 13.96
N ILE A 15 -5.31 -3.08 13.80
CA ILE A 15 -4.48 -4.30 13.63
C ILE A 15 -4.76 -5.30 14.74
N GLU A 16 -4.95 -4.83 15.98
CA GLU A 16 -5.26 -5.66 17.14
C GLU A 16 -6.60 -6.39 16.99
N THR A 17 -7.61 -5.73 16.44
CA THR A 17 -8.93 -6.33 16.18
C THR A 17 -8.84 -7.44 15.14
N PHE A 18 -8.09 -7.24 14.06
CA PHE A 18 -7.86 -8.29 13.06
C PHE A 18 -7.00 -9.44 13.61
N ALA A 19 -5.98 -9.12 14.39
CA ALA A 19 -5.12 -10.09 15.04
C ALA A 19 -5.89 -10.99 16.02
N ALA A 20 -6.89 -10.44 16.72
CA ALA A 20 -7.78 -11.22 17.59
C ALA A 20 -8.53 -12.33 16.84
N ALA A 21 -8.83 -12.13 15.56
CA ALA A 21 -9.45 -13.13 14.70
C ALA A 21 -8.46 -14.17 14.12
N ARG A 22 -7.16 -14.02 14.39
CA ARG A 22 -6.07 -14.92 13.93
C ARG A 22 -6.06 -15.16 12.43
N ARG A 23 -6.47 -14.16 11.66
CA ARG A 23 -6.44 -14.22 10.19
C ARG A 23 -5.14 -13.65 9.66
N PRO A 24 -4.72 -14.01 8.42
CA PRO A 24 -3.65 -13.30 7.74
C PRO A 24 -3.86 -11.79 7.77
N ILE A 25 -2.79 -11.03 8.00
CA ILE A 25 -2.82 -9.57 7.99
C ILE A 25 -1.98 -9.10 6.81
N ILE A 26 -2.54 -8.17 6.03
CA ILE A 26 -1.87 -7.54 4.90
C ILE A 26 -1.57 -6.10 5.30
N LEU A 27 -0.30 -5.74 5.25
CA LEU A 27 0.18 -4.38 5.56
C LEU A 27 0.73 -3.72 4.30
N PRO A 28 0.55 -2.40 4.12
CA PRO A 28 1.12 -1.72 2.97
C PRO A 28 2.65 -1.67 3.09
N TRP A 29 3.36 -1.91 1.99
CA TRP A 29 4.82 -1.89 1.98
C TRP A 29 5.35 -0.47 2.23
N GLY A 30 6.49 -0.39 2.91
CA GLY A 30 7.24 0.85 3.06
C GLY A 30 8.72 0.64 2.76
N PRO A 31 9.53 1.72 2.72
CA PRO A 31 10.89 1.68 2.16
C PRO A 31 11.90 0.84 2.97
N THR A 32 11.51 0.31 4.13
CA THR A 32 12.41 -0.46 5.00
C THR A 32 12.38 -1.93 4.61
N ALA A 33 13.52 -2.45 4.17
CA ALA A 33 13.70 -3.87 3.88
C ALA A 33 13.33 -4.71 5.10
N LEU A 34 12.45 -5.70 4.90
CA LEU A 34 11.88 -6.52 5.97
C LEU A 34 12.13 -7.98 5.63
N PRO A 35 12.98 -8.69 6.40
CA PRO A 35 13.26 -10.10 6.11
C PRO A 35 12.02 -10.99 6.29
N VAL A 36 11.88 -12.02 5.46
CA VAL A 36 10.92 -13.11 5.71
C VAL A 36 11.26 -13.78 7.04
N GLY A 37 10.24 -14.18 7.79
CA GLY A 37 10.35 -14.75 9.12
C GLY A 37 10.51 -13.71 10.24
N THR A 38 10.56 -12.41 9.94
CA THR A 38 10.57 -11.36 10.97
C THR A 38 9.30 -11.46 11.81
N ALA A 39 9.47 -11.45 13.13
CA ALA A 39 8.37 -11.50 14.08
C ALA A 39 7.59 -10.18 14.12
N PHE A 40 6.28 -10.27 14.39
CA PHE A 40 5.37 -9.14 14.47
C PHE A 40 4.46 -9.29 15.69
N SER A 41 4.31 -8.20 16.45
CA SER A 41 3.40 -8.12 17.59
C SER A 41 2.32 -7.07 17.32
N SER A 42 1.08 -7.51 17.16
CA SER A 42 -0.09 -6.64 16.94
C SER A 42 -0.29 -5.63 18.08
N LYS A 43 -0.02 -6.05 19.32
CA LYS A 43 -0.07 -5.22 20.54
C LYS A 43 0.93 -4.06 20.55
N ASN A 44 1.97 -4.14 19.71
CA ASN A 44 2.99 -3.11 19.58
C ASN A 44 2.76 -2.21 18.35
N SER A 45 1.61 -2.32 17.69
CA SER A 45 1.27 -1.53 16.49
C SER A 45 1.36 -0.02 16.72
N SER A 46 0.98 0.47 17.91
CA SER A 46 1.10 1.88 18.31
C SER A 46 2.37 2.19 19.13
N ALA A 47 3.25 1.22 19.35
CA ALA A 47 4.44 1.41 20.18
C ALA A 47 5.53 2.21 19.43
N ARG A 48 6.30 3.03 20.17
CA ARG A 48 7.38 3.85 19.58
C ARG A 48 8.45 3.04 18.84
N ARG A 49 8.71 1.79 19.27
CA ARG A 49 9.67 0.89 18.62
C ARG A 49 9.09 0.18 17.39
N GLY A 50 7.80 0.31 17.14
CA GLY A 50 7.07 -0.40 16.10
C GLY A 50 6.70 -1.85 16.49
N PRO A 51 5.89 -2.51 15.66
CA PRO A 51 5.39 -3.85 15.92
C PRO A 51 6.33 -4.97 15.50
N PHE A 52 7.34 -4.69 14.67
CA PHE A 52 8.31 -5.69 14.24
C PHE A 52 9.36 -5.97 15.32
N LEU A 53 9.56 -7.24 15.63
CA LEU A 53 10.50 -7.69 16.63
C LEU A 53 11.79 -8.19 15.94
N PRO A 54 12.97 -7.90 16.53
CA PRO A 54 14.25 -8.25 15.91
C PRO A 54 14.56 -9.76 15.94
N GLN A 55 13.84 -10.55 16.74
CA GLN A 55 14.07 -11.99 16.88
C GLN A 55 12.96 -12.77 16.16
N SER A 56 13.37 -13.63 15.23
CA SER A 56 12.48 -14.64 14.63
C SER A 56 12.39 -15.89 15.52
N ALA A 57 11.25 -16.57 15.53
CA ALA A 57 11.11 -17.86 16.19
C ALA A 57 11.70 -19.02 15.35
N PHE A 58 11.85 -18.83 14.04
CA PHE A 58 12.37 -19.85 13.14
C PHE A 58 13.86 -20.11 13.36
N ASP A 59 14.28 -21.34 13.10
CA ASP A 59 15.69 -21.66 13.00
C ASP A 59 16.30 -20.93 11.79
N LYS A 60 17.44 -20.26 12.01
CA LYS A 60 18.06 -19.41 10.98
C LYS A 60 18.56 -20.22 9.79
N VAL A 61 19.04 -21.44 10.01
CA VAL A 61 19.56 -22.29 8.94
C VAL A 61 18.39 -22.87 8.14
N ALA A 62 17.36 -23.37 8.85
CA ALA A 62 16.14 -23.86 8.21
C ALA A 62 15.50 -22.76 7.36
N LEU A 63 15.27 -21.57 7.93
CA LEU A 63 14.67 -20.43 7.22
C LEU A 63 15.49 -20.00 6.00
N ALA A 64 16.83 -19.98 6.11
CA ALA A 64 17.70 -19.62 4.99
C ALA A 64 17.68 -20.65 3.84
N GLN A 65 17.38 -21.92 4.15
CA GLN A 65 17.27 -23.01 3.19
C GLN A 65 15.87 -23.16 2.60
N THR A 66 14.84 -22.70 3.31
CA THR A 66 13.46 -22.70 2.82
C THR A 66 13.33 -21.90 1.54
N GLN A 67 12.71 -22.52 0.54
CA GLN A 67 12.39 -21.86 -0.71
C GLN A 67 11.13 -21.00 -0.57
N LEU A 68 11.08 -19.96 -1.38
CA LEU A 68 9.90 -19.13 -1.57
C LEU A 68 9.28 -19.51 -2.92
N VAL A 69 7.96 -19.47 -3.00
CA VAL A 69 7.22 -19.68 -4.24
C VAL A 69 6.54 -18.38 -4.65
N TYR A 70 6.68 -18.02 -5.92
CA TYR A 70 5.84 -16.98 -6.51
C TYR A 70 4.58 -17.60 -7.10
N GLU A 71 3.43 -17.13 -6.63
CA GLU A 71 2.11 -17.51 -7.14
C GLU A 71 1.51 -16.33 -7.87
N ALA A 72 1.36 -16.44 -9.19
CA ALA A 72 0.73 -15.39 -9.97
C ALA A 72 -0.77 -15.30 -9.66
N SER A 73 -1.29 -14.08 -9.62
CA SER A 73 -2.73 -13.85 -9.56
C SER A 73 -3.41 -14.48 -10.77
N PRO A 74 -4.57 -15.15 -10.60
CA PRO A 74 -5.36 -15.66 -11.71
C PRO A 74 -5.63 -14.55 -12.74
N ASN A 75 -5.52 -14.87 -14.03
CA ASN A 75 -5.74 -13.95 -15.16
C ASN A 75 -4.71 -12.82 -15.36
N GLY A 76 -3.51 -12.95 -14.79
CA GLY A 76 -2.43 -11.99 -15.08
C GLY A 76 -2.55 -10.67 -14.32
N GLY A 77 -3.17 -10.72 -13.14
CA GLY A 77 -3.24 -9.61 -12.20
C GLY A 77 -4.65 -9.08 -11.97
N ASN A 78 -4.92 -8.60 -10.76
CA ASN A 78 -6.14 -7.84 -10.47
C ASN A 78 -5.85 -6.37 -10.74
N TYR A 79 -6.24 -5.88 -11.91
CA TYR A 79 -6.21 -4.45 -12.24
C TYR A 79 -7.51 -3.82 -11.79
N HIS A 80 -7.40 -2.76 -10.99
CA HIS A 80 -8.53 -1.98 -10.52
C HIS A 80 -8.27 -0.51 -10.79
N GLU A 81 -9.18 0.11 -11.52
CA GLU A 81 -9.16 1.54 -11.80
C GLU A 81 -10.44 2.17 -11.27
N VAL A 82 -10.28 3.24 -10.49
CA VAL A 82 -11.40 3.98 -9.91
C VAL A 82 -11.24 5.43 -10.24
N VAL A 83 -12.37 6.03 -10.60
CA VAL A 83 -12.52 7.47 -10.69
C VAL A 83 -13.56 7.89 -9.66
N THR A 84 -13.21 8.80 -8.76
CA THR A 84 -14.13 9.37 -7.77
C THR A 84 -14.24 10.88 -7.93
N THR A 85 -15.42 11.42 -7.66
CA THR A 85 -15.72 12.85 -7.71
C THR A 85 -16.55 13.17 -6.47
N SER A 86 -15.99 13.88 -5.49
CA SER A 86 -16.69 14.16 -4.24
C SER A 86 -16.41 15.56 -3.71
N ASN A 87 -17.37 16.09 -2.95
CA ASN A 87 -17.33 17.47 -2.43
C ASN A 87 -17.13 17.56 -0.90
N SER A 88 -17.09 16.42 -0.22
CA SER A 88 -17.05 16.38 1.25
C SER A 88 -16.36 15.15 1.82
N ASN A 89 -16.06 14.14 0.99
CA ASN A 89 -15.46 12.90 1.45
C ASN A 89 -14.04 12.76 0.93
N THR A 90 -13.11 13.47 1.57
CA THR A 90 -11.67 13.43 1.25
C THR A 90 -11.09 12.00 1.27
N TYR A 91 -11.70 11.10 2.04
CA TYR A 91 -11.29 9.70 2.14
C TYR A 91 -11.49 8.90 0.85
N GLU A 92 -12.41 9.30 -0.04
CA GLU A 92 -12.61 8.63 -1.34
C GLU A 92 -11.48 8.91 -2.35
N HIS A 93 -10.56 9.80 -2.00
CA HIS A 93 -9.48 10.26 -2.87
C HIS A 93 -8.09 9.77 -2.40
N THR A 94 -8.02 9.01 -1.32
CA THR A 94 -6.75 8.42 -0.84
C THR A 94 -6.32 7.23 -1.70
N SER A 95 -5.08 6.84 -1.56
CA SER A 95 -4.48 5.67 -2.18
C SER A 95 -5.25 4.39 -1.89
N VAL A 96 -5.22 3.47 -2.85
CA VAL A 96 -5.81 2.13 -2.71
C VAL A 96 -5.16 1.38 -1.54
N SER A 97 -3.87 1.60 -1.30
CA SER A 97 -3.11 0.99 -0.21
C SER A 97 -3.68 1.35 1.17
N LEU A 98 -4.15 2.59 1.35
CA LEU A 98 -4.77 3.06 2.59
C LEU A 98 -6.21 2.55 2.76
N GLY A 99 -6.96 2.38 1.68
CA GLY A 99 -8.34 1.88 1.74
C GLY A 99 -8.46 0.37 1.99
N VAL A 100 -7.43 -0.42 1.64
CA VAL A 100 -7.46 -1.90 1.71
C VAL A 100 -6.59 -2.46 2.84
N SER A 101 -5.54 -1.74 3.27
CA SER A 101 -4.57 -2.27 4.23
C SER A 101 -4.79 -1.73 5.66
N ILE A 102 -4.61 -2.61 6.64
CA ILE A 102 -4.92 -2.32 8.05
C ILE A 102 -3.70 -1.69 8.73
N GLY A 103 -3.72 -0.38 8.92
CA GLY A 103 -2.65 0.32 9.61
C GLY A 103 -1.31 0.28 8.85
N GLY A 104 -0.38 1.17 9.22
CA GLY A 104 0.88 1.31 8.48
C GLY A 104 1.76 2.48 8.91
N SER A 105 1.42 3.13 10.03
CA SER A 105 2.16 4.29 10.52
C SER A 105 3.63 3.98 10.79
N PHE A 106 3.96 2.71 11.07
CA PHE A 106 5.29 2.21 11.42
C PHE A 106 6.15 1.72 10.23
N LEU A 107 5.60 1.52 9.02
CA LEU A 107 6.39 1.02 7.87
C LEU A 107 7.18 2.10 7.10
N GLY A 108 7.19 3.35 7.59
CA GLY A 108 7.94 4.46 6.98
C GLY A 108 7.16 5.21 5.89
N GLY A 109 7.78 6.22 5.28
CA GLY A 109 7.17 7.07 4.27
C GLY A 109 7.17 6.39 2.90
N SER A 110 6.06 5.73 2.54
CA SER A 110 5.79 5.36 1.15
C SER A 110 5.30 6.59 0.37
N VAL A 111 5.46 6.57 -0.96
CA VAL A 111 4.94 7.65 -1.82
C VAL A 111 3.42 7.77 -1.72
N SER A 112 2.71 6.64 -1.61
CA SER A 112 1.27 6.60 -1.37
C SER A 112 0.88 7.28 -0.06
N ARG A 113 1.67 7.11 1.02
CA ARG A 113 1.40 7.77 2.31
C ARG A 113 1.60 9.28 2.26
N GLU A 114 2.62 9.75 1.55
CA GLU A 114 2.82 11.18 1.36
C GLU A 114 1.66 11.79 0.55
N TYR A 115 1.22 11.11 -0.50
CA TYR A 115 0.01 11.47 -1.23
C TYR A 115 -1.24 11.50 -0.33
N ASP A 116 -1.46 10.46 0.48
CA ASP A 116 -2.61 10.37 1.39
C ASP A 116 -2.62 11.52 2.39
N LYS A 117 -1.45 11.85 2.93
CA LYS A 117 -1.29 12.99 3.82
C LYS A 117 -1.67 14.29 3.11
N LEU A 118 -1.17 14.51 1.89
CA LEU A 118 -1.48 15.71 1.10
C LEU A 118 -2.98 15.81 0.80
N VAL A 119 -3.62 14.70 0.42
CA VAL A 119 -5.06 14.66 0.16
C VAL A 119 -5.86 14.95 1.43
N LEU A 120 -5.50 14.36 2.57
CA LEU A 120 -6.20 14.53 3.85
C LEU A 120 -5.99 15.91 4.48
N GLU A 121 -4.84 16.54 4.25
CA GLU A 121 -4.56 17.93 4.68
C GLU A 121 -5.18 18.98 3.72
N ASN A 122 -5.58 18.58 2.51
CA ASN A 122 -6.19 19.47 1.53
C ASN A 122 -7.65 19.82 1.92
N THR A 123 -7.91 21.11 2.09
CA THR A 123 -9.21 21.66 2.52
C THR A 123 -10.12 22.11 1.38
N ASP A 124 -9.70 21.91 0.12
CA ASP A 124 -10.50 22.30 -1.04
C ASP A 124 -11.80 21.49 -1.11
N THR A 125 -12.88 22.18 -1.46
CA THR A 125 -14.23 21.61 -1.46
C THR A 125 -14.49 20.64 -2.60
N ASN A 126 -13.81 20.74 -3.74
CA ASN A 126 -14.03 19.84 -4.86
C ASN A 126 -12.79 19.01 -5.11
N LYS A 127 -12.96 17.69 -5.20
CA LYS A 127 -11.88 16.74 -5.45
C LYS A 127 -12.30 15.73 -6.51
N ILE A 128 -11.36 15.42 -7.39
CA ILE A 128 -11.49 14.42 -8.44
C ILE A 128 -10.24 13.59 -8.40
N SER A 129 -10.38 12.27 -8.27
CA SER A 129 -9.22 11.39 -8.33
C SER A 129 -9.43 10.24 -9.29
N GLN A 130 -8.33 9.81 -9.88
CA GLN A 130 -8.19 8.58 -10.63
C GLN A 130 -7.06 7.78 -9.97
N SER A 131 -7.26 6.49 -9.79
CA SER A 131 -6.22 5.60 -9.26
C SER A 131 -6.26 4.26 -9.97
N ALA A 132 -5.09 3.73 -10.28
CA ALA A 132 -4.88 2.39 -10.79
C ALA A 132 -4.08 1.56 -9.79
N SER A 133 -4.56 0.35 -9.51
CA SER A 133 -3.87 -0.62 -8.65
C SER A 133 -3.77 -1.93 -9.39
N ILE A 134 -2.59 -2.55 -9.34
CA ILE A 134 -2.39 -3.90 -9.83
C ILE A 134 -1.70 -4.79 -8.81
N ARG A 135 -2.21 -6.01 -8.68
CA ARG A 135 -1.61 -7.10 -7.90
C ARG A 135 -1.35 -8.29 -8.82
N MET A 136 -0.07 -8.52 -9.16
CA MET A 136 0.35 -9.56 -10.11
C MET A 136 0.53 -10.94 -9.48
N GLY A 137 0.75 -11.00 -8.17
CA GLY A 137 0.91 -12.24 -7.45
C GLY A 137 1.51 -12.04 -6.07
N GLN A 138 1.83 -13.14 -5.41
CA GLN A 138 2.41 -13.16 -4.07
C GLN A 138 3.65 -14.05 -4.03
N ILE A 139 4.61 -13.69 -3.19
CA ILE A 139 5.73 -14.54 -2.81
C ILE A 139 5.46 -15.05 -1.39
N CYS A 140 5.44 -16.36 -1.21
CA CYS A 140 5.20 -17.00 0.08
C CYS A 140 6.27 -18.07 0.36
N LEU A 141 6.44 -18.44 1.63
CA LEU A 141 7.19 -19.65 2.00
C LEU A 141 6.57 -20.88 1.33
N ALA A 142 7.38 -21.67 0.61
CA ALA A 142 6.92 -22.90 -0.02
C ALA A 142 6.64 -24.01 1.00
N GLU A 143 7.30 -23.96 2.16
CA GLU A 143 7.15 -24.88 3.28
C GLU A 143 7.36 -24.13 4.60
N GLU A 144 6.85 -24.68 5.70
CA GLU A 144 7.04 -24.14 7.04
C GLU A 144 8.49 -24.37 7.52
N PRO A 145 9.27 -23.32 7.82
CA PRO A 145 10.58 -23.49 8.42
C PRO A 145 10.45 -24.04 9.84
N ALA A 146 11.39 -24.89 10.24
CA ALA A 146 11.43 -25.42 11.61
C ALA A 146 11.63 -24.31 12.65
N LEU A 147 11.04 -24.47 13.85
CA LEU A 147 11.31 -23.56 14.96
C LEU A 147 12.74 -23.75 15.51
N SER A 148 13.32 -22.63 15.94
CA SER A 148 14.59 -22.64 16.67
C SER A 148 14.45 -23.43 17.97
N LYS A 149 15.58 -23.91 18.51
CA LYS A 149 15.58 -24.62 19.79
C LYS A 149 15.02 -23.76 20.92
N ASP A 150 15.37 -22.48 20.95
CA ASP A 150 14.90 -21.54 21.97
C ASP A 150 13.38 -21.34 21.89
N ALA A 151 12.84 -21.18 20.68
CA ALA A 151 11.40 -21.07 20.44
C ALA A 151 10.63 -22.31 20.95
N ARG A 152 11.13 -23.51 20.68
CA ARG A 152 10.58 -24.77 21.20
C ARG A 152 10.66 -24.87 22.73
N ASP A 153 11.78 -24.46 23.30
CA ASP A 153 11.97 -24.44 24.75
C ASP A 153 10.97 -23.50 25.42
N VAL A 154 10.70 -22.34 24.82
CA VAL A 154 9.67 -21.40 25.30
C VAL A 154 8.28 -22.01 25.20
N LEU A 155 7.92 -22.65 24.08
CA LEU A 155 6.62 -23.32 23.92
C LEU A 155 6.43 -24.46 24.93
N SER A 156 7.42 -25.34 25.07
CA SER A 156 7.31 -26.52 25.93
C SER A 156 7.28 -26.19 27.43
N LYS A 157 8.02 -25.16 27.86
CA LYS A 157 8.12 -24.79 29.29
C LYS A 157 7.13 -23.71 29.72
N GLY A 158 6.87 -22.74 28.83
CA GLY A 158 6.06 -21.55 29.12
C GLY A 158 4.73 -21.48 28.39
N GLY A 159 4.46 -22.39 27.46
CA GLY A 159 3.25 -22.41 26.65
C GLY A 159 3.17 -21.30 25.61
N PHE A 160 2.04 -21.25 24.90
CA PHE A 160 1.83 -20.31 23.80
C PHE A 160 1.89 -18.83 24.22
N LEU A 161 1.41 -18.47 25.42
CA LEU A 161 1.44 -17.08 25.88
C LEU A 161 2.88 -16.57 26.10
N ALA A 162 3.78 -17.42 26.62
CA ALA A 162 5.19 -17.07 26.75
C ALA A 162 5.85 -16.91 25.38
N PHE A 163 5.51 -17.80 24.44
CA PHE A 163 5.97 -17.71 23.05
C PHE A 163 5.51 -16.41 22.39
N GLN A 164 4.23 -16.07 22.51
CA GLN A 164 3.66 -14.84 21.95
C GLN A 164 4.31 -13.59 22.55
N SER A 165 4.67 -13.63 23.84
CA SER A 165 5.38 -12.53 24.49
C SER A 165 6.81 -12.35 23.95
N ALA A 166 7.47 -13.42 23.50
CA ALA A 166 8.85 -13.39 23.01
C ALA A 166 8.93 -13.07 21.51
N TYR A 167 8.06 -13.66 20.71
CA TYR A 167 8.12 -13.64 19.24
C TYR A 167 6.90 -12.96 18.58
N GLY A 168 6.02 -12.35 19.36
CA GLY A 168 4.80 -11.76 18.86
C GLY A 168 3.76 -12.82 18.45
N ASP A 169 2.70 -12.38 17.78
CA ASP A 169 1.59 -13.22 17.33
C ASP A 169 1.62 -13.56 15.84
N TYR A 170 2.43 -12.84 15.07
CA TYR A 170 2.56 -13.02 13.64
C TYR A 170 4.03 -13.07 13.21
N TYR A 171 4.24 -13.49 11.96
CA TYR A 171 5.52 -13.36 11.27
C TYR A 171 5.31 -12.93 9.82
N VAL A 172 6.35 -12.34 9.24
CA VAL A 172 6.43 -12.01 7.81
C VAL A 172 6.54 -13.31 7.02
N ALA A 173 5.45 -13.71 6.37
CA ALA A 173 5.39 -14.93 5.58
C ALA A 173 5.75 -14.70 4.11
N GLY A 174 5.62 -13.46 3.64
CA GLY A 174 5.70 -13.18 2.23
C GLY A 174 5.39 -11.73 1.86
N PHE A 175 5.27 -11.50 0.55
CA PHE A 175 5.06 -10.18 -0.05
C PHE A 175 4.08 -10.27 -1.22
N SER A 176 3.18 -9.31 -1.35
CA SER A 176 2.42 -9.12 -2.59
C SER A 176 3.24 -8.29 -3.57
N LEU A 177 3.25 -8.70 -4.83
CA LEU A 177 3.92 -7.99 -5.93
C LEU A 177 2.89 -7.26 -6.80
N GLY A 178 3.20 -6.02 -7.14
CA GLY A 178 2.29 -5.14 -7.86
C GLY A 178 2.81 -3.72 -7.96
N ALA A 179 1.88 -2.80 -8.21
CA ALA A 179 2.10 -1.37 -8.09
C ALA A 179 0.75 -0.63 -7.94
N ASP A 180 0.81 0.55 -7.33
CA ASP A 180 -0.29 1.49 -7.23
C ASP A 180 0.16 2.83 -7.85
N SER A 181 -0.74 3.48 -8.57
CA SER A 181 -0.57 4.83 -9.09
C SER A 181 -1.88 5.58 -8.96
N GLY A 182 -1.81 6.89 -8.80
CA GLY A 182 -3.00 7.70 -8.69
C GLY A 182 -2.73 9.18 -8.66
N ILE A 183 -3.81 9.93 -8.82
CA ILE A 183 -3.83 11.35 -9.08
C ILE A 183 -5.11 11.91 -8.48
N CYS A 184 -5.00 13.01 -7.74
CA CYS A 184 -6.12 13.79 -7.22
C CYS A 184 -5.95 15.25 -7.61
N LEU A 185 -6.90 15.76 -8.38
CA LEU A 185 -7.10 17.18 -8.63
C LEU A 185 -8.08 17.73 -7.60
N SER A 186 -7.61 18.67 -6.80
CA SER A 186 -8.42 19.45 -5.85
C SER A 186 -8.58 20.87 -6.38
N PHE A 187 -9.74 21.47 -6.18
CA PHE A 187 -9.95 22.87 -6.56
C PHE A 187 -10.96 23.58 -5.67
N SER A 188 -10.69 24.87 -5.42
CA SER A 188 -11.52 25.76 -4.64
C SER A 188 -11.85 27.04 -5.40
N GLU A 189 -13.06 27.55 -5.14
CA GLU A 189 -13.64 28.73 -5.78
C GLU A 189 -13.97 29.79 -4.71
N ASN A 190 -13.85 31.07 -5.08
CA ASN A 190 -14.22 32.17 -4.21
C ASN A 190 -15.70 32.60 -4.34
N ASP A 191 -16.40 32.23 -5.42
CA ASP A 191 -17.79 32.66 -5.71
C ASP A 191 -18.77 31.50 -5.97
N ARG A 192 -19.90 31.51 -5.26
CA ARG A 192 -20.81 30.36 -5.08
C ARG A 192 -21.79 30.11 -6.26
N SER A 193 -21.99 31.09 -7.15
CA SER A 193 -23.04 31.04 -8.18
C SER A 193 -22.62 30.47 -9.54
N GLU A 194 -21.31 30.40 -9.84
CA GLU A 194 -20.78 29.81 -11.09
C GLU A 194 -20.27 28.36 -10.91
N SER A 195 -20.39 27.84 -9.68
CA SER A 195 -19.72 26.65 -9.19
C SER A 195 -20.07 25.36 -9.93
N GLU A 196 -21.34 25.17 -10.30
CA GLU A 196 -21.77 23.90 -10.88
C GLU A 196 -21.32 23.71 -12.33
N SER A 197 -21.43 24.75 -13.16
CA SER A 197 -21.00 24.69 -14.56
C SER A 197 -19.48 24.59 -14.67
N LEU A 198 -18.77 25.29 -13.79
CA LEU A 198 -17.32 25.25 -13.70
C LEU A 198 -16.82 23.90 -13.20
N ARG A 199 -17.42 23.33 -12.15
CA ARG A 199 -17.18 21.96 -11.69
C ARG A 199 -17.36 20.95 -12.82
N ILE A 200 -18.49 20.99 -13.52
CA ILE A 200 -18.74 20.09 -14.67
C ILE A 200 -17.63 20.25 -15.71
N THR A 201 -17.21 21.48 -15.99
CA THR A 201 -16.13 21.76 -16.94
C THR A 201 -14.80 21.16 -16.50
N VAL A 202 -14.40 21.36 -15.24
CA VAL A 202 -13.16 20.81 -14.67
C VAL A 202 -13.22 19.28 -14.63
N THR A 203 -14.33 18.68 -14.19
CA THR A 203 -14.52 17.23 -14.16
C THR A 203 -14.44 16.62 -15.55
N VAL A 204 -15.21 17.12 -16.52
CA VAL A 204 -15.15 16.60 -17.89
C VAL A 204 -13.72 16.73 -18.42
N LYS A 205 -13.05 17.85 -18.23
CA LYS A 205 -11.68 17.99 -18.75
C LYS A 205 -10.68 17.10 -18.05
N PHE A 206 -10.81 16.87 -16.75
CA PHE A 206 -9.94 15.96 -16.03
C PHE A 206 -10.15 14.51 -16.48
N LEU A 207 -11.40 14.05 -16.56
CA LEU A 207 -11.72 12.70 -16.99
C LEU A 207 -11.34 12.43 -18.45
N PHE A 208 -11.54 13.42 -19.31
CA PHE A 208 -11.25 13.33 -20.75
C PHE A 208 -9.85 13.85 -21.12
N MET A 209 -9.03 14.32 -20.17
CA MET A 209 -7.59 14.57 -20.39
C MET A 209 -6.87 13.26 -20.74
N SER A 210 -7.38 12.14 -20.23
CA SER A 210 -6.97 10.78 -20.61
C SER A 210 -7.31 10.44 -22.08
N ALA A 211 -8.33 11.08 -22.66
CA ALA A 211 -8.95 10.68 -23.92
C ALA A 211 -8.78 11.69 -25.07
N SER A 212 -8.34 12.93 -24.81
CA SER A 212 -8.27 13.97 -25.83
C SER A 212 -7.13 14.98 -25.62
N HIS A 213 -6.44 15.32 -26.72
CA HIS A 213 -5.34 16.29 -26.75
C HIS A 213 -5.78 17.76 -26.75
N THR A 214 -7.07 18.06 -26.83
CA THR A 214 -7.57 19.41 -27.13
C THR A 214 -8.46 19.99 -26.03
N TRP A 215 -7.91 20.97 -25.32
CA TRP A 215 -8.67 21.88 -24.47
C TRP A 215 -8.92 23.16 -25.29
N SER A 216 -10.18 23.54 -25.52
CA SER A 216 -10.53 24.76 -26.27
C SER A 216 -10.41 26.04 -25.42
N ASP A 217 -10.01 27.14 -26.07
CA ASP A 217 -9.74 28.48 -25.47
C ASP A 217 -10.94 29.14 -24.78
N SER A 218 -12.17 28.66 -25.01
CA SER A 218 -13.42 29.25 -24.48
C SER A 218 -13.60 29.13 -22.95
N SER A 219 -12.57 28.68 -22.21
CA SER A 219 -12.64 28.40 -20.78
C SER A 219 -11.63 29.18 -19.92
N ALA A 220 -10.84 30.06 -20.52
CA ALA A 220 -9.88 30.90 -19.80
C ALA A 220 -10.56 31.91 -18.85
N SER A 221 -11.78 32.36 -19.15
CA SER A 221 -12.55 33.28 -18.30
C SER A 221 -13.07 32.62 -17.02
N ALA A 222 -13.58 31.39 -17.13
CA ALA A 222 -14.14 30.65 -15.99
C ALA A 222 -13.06 30.24 -14.96
N LEU A 223 -11.79 30.20 -15.36
CA LEU A 223 -10.67 29.70 -14.53
C LEU A 223 -9.92 30.82 -13.81
N GLN A 224 -10.24 32.10 -14.03
CA GLN A 224 -9.45 33.24 -13.52
C GLN A 224 -9.33 33.29 -12.00
N ASN A 225 -10.34 32.81 -11.27
CA ASN A 225 -10.42 32.91 -9.81
C ASN A 225 -10.34 31.54 -9.10
N ILE A 226 -9.80 30.53 -9.78
CA ILE A 226 -9.73 29.17 -9.24
C ILE A 226 -8.32 28.86 -8.77
N SER A 227 -8.22 28.27 -7.59
CA SER A 227 -7.03 27.58 -7.14
C SER A 227 -7.18 26.09 -7.43
N MET A 228 -6.23 25.50 -8.14
CA MET A 228 -6.16 24.08 -8.43
C MET A 228 -4.89 23.50 -7.81
N GLU A 229 -5.00 22.33 -7.20
CA GLU A 229 -3.89 21.55 -6.69
C GLU A 229 -3.98 20.13 -7.23
N LEU A 230 -2.94 19.70 -7.93
CA LEU A 230 -2.77 18.35 -8.40
C LEU A 230 -1.77 17.63 -7.49
N ASN A 231 -2.19 16.51 -6.91
CA ASN A 231 -1.33 15.59 -6.20
C ASN A 231 -1.34 14.25 -6.94
N GLY A 232 -0.23 13.56 -7.02
CA GLY A 232 -0.18 12.21 -7.58
C GLY A 232 1.00 11.41 -7.08
N TYR A 233 0.91 10.10 -7.21
CA TYR A 233 1.90 9.14 -6.75
C TYR A 233 2.02 7.95 -7.71
N ASP A 234 3.18 7.31 -7.72
CA ASP A 234 3.45 6.08 -8.45
C ASP A 234 4.45 5.25 -7.65
N THR A 235 4.00 4.10 -7.14
CA THR A 235 4.82 3.22 -6.30
C THR A 235 5.89 2.49 -7.09
N LEU A 236 5.70 2.25 -8.40
CA LEU A 236 6.66 1.50 -9.22
C LEU A 236 7.93 2.32 -9.48
N THR A 237 7.78 3.63 -9.60
CA THR A 237 8.92 4.56 -9.74
C THR A 237 9.33 5.21 -8.42
N GLY A 238 8.52 5.09 -7.38
CA GLY A 238 8.74 5.77 -6.11
C GLY A 238 8.67 7.29 -6.28
N SER A 239 7.78 7.79 -7.14
CA SER A 239 7.65 9.22 -7.41
C SER A 239 6.34 9.80 -6.89
N ASN A 240 6.39 11.07 -6.51
CA ASN A 240 5.26 11.91 -6.16
C ASN A 240 5.29 13.17 -7.03
N ILE A 241 4.12 13.67 -7.39
CA ILE A 241 3.93 14.92 -8.11
C ILE A 241 3.01 15.81 -7.27
N LYS A 242 3.41 17.06 -7.12
CA LYS A 242 2.59 18.11 -6.52
C LYS A 242 2.71 19.38 -7.35
N THR A 243 1.59 19.80 -7.93
CA THR A 243 1.53 20.99 -8.80
C THR A 243 0.31 21.81 -8.43
N SER A 244 0.54 23.06 -8.04
CA SER A 244 -0.53 24.00 -7.68
C SER A 244 -0.51 25.19 -8.63
N THR A 245 -1.69 25.66 -9.03
CA THR A 245 -1.84 26.83 -9.89
C THR A 245 -3.01 27.68 -9.41
N HIS A 246 -2.91 29.00 -9.60
CA HIS A 246 -4.01 29.93 -9.40
C HIS A 246 -4.29 30.64 -10.71
N GLY A 247 -5.54 30.64 -11.15
CA GLY A 247 -5.89 31.18 -12.45
C GLY A 247 -5.43 30.29 -13.61
N PRO A 248 -5.49 30.79 -14.86
CA PRO A 248 -5.10 30.05 -16.05
C PRO A 248 -3.57 29.87 -16.20
N ASN A 249 -2.78 30.69 -15.50
CA ASN A 249 -1.32 30.71 -15.58
C ASN A 249 -0.73 29.54 -14.78
N GLY A 250 -0.58 28.39 -15.44
CA GLY A 250 -0.08 27.14 -14.82
C GLY A 250 -0.91 25.91 -15.17
N LEU A 251 -2.05 26.12 -15.84
CA LEU A 251 -2.88 25.03 -16.38
C LEU A 251 -2.09 24.11 -17.31
N GLN A 252 -1.18 24.64 -18.13
CA GLN A 252 -0.39 23.81 -19.03
C GLN A 252 0.50 22.81 -18.27
N SER A 253 1.16 23.25 -17.19
CA SER A 253 1.98 22.37 -16.36
C SER A 253 1.11 21.33 -15.65
N LEU A 254 -0.02 21.75 -15.06
CA LEU A 254 -0.98 20.84 -14.44
C LEU A 254 -1.48 19.77 -15.43
N ARG A 255 -1.74 20.15 -16.69
CA ARG A 255 -2.12 19.22 -17.76
C ARG A 255 -1.00 18.23 -18.09
N GLN A 256 0.23 18.71 -18.21
CA GLN A 256 1.38 17.86 -18.53
C GLN A 256 1.60 16.82 -17.44
N ASP A 257 1.52 17.25 -16.18
CA ASP A 257 1.66 16.38 -15.01
C ASP A 257 0.53 15.36 -14.91
N ALA A 258 -0.73 15.80 -15.10
CA ALA A 258 -1.89 14.91 -15.11
C ALA A 258 -1.79 13.86 -16.23
N ALA A 259 -1.48 14.30 -17.45
CA ALA A 259 -1.31 13.40 -18.59
C ALA A 259 -0.17 12.39 -18.38
N GLN A 260 0.92 12.80 -17.72
CA GLN A 260 2.03 11.92 -17.40
C GLN A 260 1.60 10.80 -16.43
N ILE A 261 0.85 11.12 -15.38
CA ILE A 261 0.38 10.11 -14.41
C ILE A 261 -0.67 9.20 -15.04
N THR A 262 -1.65 9.73 -15.76
CA THR A 262 -2.64 8.91 -16.45
C THR A 262 -2.00 7.95 -17.46
N ALA A 263 -0.97 8.40 -18.18
CA ALA A 263 -0.21 7.52 -19.06
C ALA A 263 0.45 6.36 -18.29
N ARG A 264 0.91 6.61 -17.05
CA ARG A 264 1.44 5.56 -16.17
C ARG A 264 0.36 4.63 -15.64
N ASP A 265 -0.80 5.16 -15.25
CA ASP A 265 -1.95 4.35 -14.81
C ASP A 265 -2.31 3.31 -15.87
N THR A 266 -2.34 3.72 -17.14
CA THR A 266 -2.63 2.82 -18.27
C THR A 266 -1.48 1.86 -18.63
N SER A 267 -0.23 2.17 -18.26
CA SER A 267 0.93 1.30 -18.53
C SER A 267 1.33 0.41 -17.37
N ILE A 268 0.83 0.67 -16.15
CA ILE A 268 1.31 0.07 -14.90
C ILE A 268 1.34 -1.46 -14.96
N ALA A 269 0.33 -2.08 -15.56
CA ALA A 269 0.27 -3.54 -15.68
C ALA A 269 1.39 -4.12 -16.54
N ARG A 270 1.66 -3.47 -17.67
CA ARG A 270 2.75 -3.85 -18.59
C ARG A 270 4.11 -3.65 -17.93
N ASP A 271 4.27 -2.55 -17.20
CA ASP A 271 5.54 -2.16 -16.60
C ASP A 271 5.89 -3.08 -15.41
N VAL A 272 4.90 -3.43 -14.58
CA VAL A 272 5.05 -4.45 -13.52
C VAL A 272 5.41 -5.81 -14.12
N ALA A 273 4.69 -6.27 -15.16
CA ALA A 273 5.00 -7.54 -15.83
C ALA A 273 6.42 -7.56 -16.41
N SER A 274 6.85 -6.48 -17.07
CA SER A 274 8.19 -6.34 -17.63
C SER A 274 9.26 -6.41 -16.55
N ARG A 275 9.04 -5.74 -15.40
CA ARG A 275 10.01 -5.75 -14.30
C ARG A 275 10.09 -7.13 -13.63
N LEU A 276 8.97 -7.82 -13.41
CA LEU A 276 8.96 -9.21 -12.94
C LEU A 276 9.75 -10.14 -13.86
N GLN A 277 9.53 -10.01 -15.18
CA GLN A 277 10.26 -10.77 -16.19
C GLN A 277 11.77 -10.48 -16.14
N SER A 278 12.17 -9.21 -15.97
CA SER A 278 13.58 -8.81 -15.88
C SER A 278 14.29 -9.40 -14.64
N LEU A 279 13.55 -9.66 -13.57
CA LEU A 279 14.04 -10.28 -12.34
C LEU A 279 13.98 -11.82 -12.40
N GLY A 280 13.47 -12.39 -13.49
CA GLY A 280 13.33 -13.83 -13.66
C GLY A 280 12.23 -14.45 -12.80
N VAL A 281 11.32 -13.65 -12.24
CA VAL A 281 10.17 -14.15 -11.47
C VAL A 281 9.15 -14.76 -12.42
N LYS A 282 8.82 -16.03 -12.20
CA LYS A 282 7.90 -16.82 -13.03
C LYS A 282 6.84 -17.46 -12.16
N ASP A 283 5.64 -17.62 -12.69
CA ASP A 283 4.56 -18.33 -11.99
C ASP A 283 5.01 -19.73 -11.53
N LYS A 284 4.74 -20.05 -10.27
CA LYS A 284 5.20 -21.25 -9.56
C LYS A 284 6.72 -21.42 -9.54
N GLY A 285 7.44 -20.35 -9.83
CA GLY A 285 8.89 -20.28 -9.76
C GLY A 285 9.35 -20.29 -8.30
N LEU A 286 10.44 -21.00 -8.06
CA LEU A 286 11.10 -21.04 -6.76
C LEU A 286 12.13 -19.90 -6.68
N LEU A 287 12.10 -19.19 -5.56
CA LEU A 287 13.00 -18.09 -5.22
C LEU A 287 13.75 -18.47 -3.93
N GLY A 288 15.00 -18.07 -3.83
CA GLY A 288 15.77 -18.19 -2.59
C GLY A 288 15.57 -16.96 -1.70
N MET A 289 15.82 -17.12 -0.40
CA MET A 289 15.85 -15.99 0.55
C MET A 289 16.81 -14.87 0.12
N ARG A 290 17.89 -15.23 -0.58
CA ARG A 290 18.89 -14.29 -1.13
C ARG A 290 18.36 -13.38 -2.24
N ASP A 291 17.24 -13.74 -2.87
CA ASP A 291 16.63 -12.96 -3.95
C ASP A 291 15.72 -11.84 -3.41
N MET A 292 15.33 -11.93 -2.13
CA MET A 292 14.40 -10.98 -1.49
C MET A 292 14.91 -9.54 -1.42
N PRO A 293 16.19 -9.26 -1.08
CA PRO A 293 16.69 -7.88 -1.06
C PRO A 293 16.58 -7.20 -2.43
N GLN A 294 16.84 -7.93 -3.51
CA GLN A 294 16.72 -7.40 -4.87
C GLN A 294 15.26 -7.12 -5.24
N LEU A 295 14.34 -8.02 -4.87
CA LEU A 295 12.91 -7.82 -5.08
C LEU A 295 12.35 -6.65 -4.29
N GLN A 296 12.72 -6.50 -3.03
CA GLN A 296 12.32 -5.35 -2.19
C GLN A 296 12.87 -4.03 -2.74
N ALA A 297 14.09 -4.03 -3.27
CA ALA A 297 14.70 -2.85 -3.91
C ALA A 297 14.05 -2.50 -5.27
N SER A 298 13.34 -3.44 -5.89
CA SER A 298 12.77 -3.27 -7.23
C SER A 298 11.48 -2.45 -7.29
N GLN A 299 10.96 -1.97 -6.14
CA GLN A 299 9.70 -1.24 -6.04
C GLN A 299 8.46 -2.03 -6.54
N LEU A 300 8.58 -3.36 -6.62
CA LEU A 300 7.46 -4.24 -6.96
C LEU A 300 6.70 -4.73 -5.73
N VAL A 301 7.28 -4.64 -4.53
CA VAL A 301 6.60 -5.04 -3.31
C VAL A 301 5.63 -3.93 -2.92
N VAL A 302 4.35 -4.29 -2.86
CA VAL A 302 3.27 -3.34 -2.50
C VAL A 302 2.68 -3.64 -1.14
N GLU A 303 2.74 -4.89 -0.68
CA GLU A 303 2.20 -5.32 0.60
C GLU A 303 3.09 -6.38 1.26
N VAL A 304 3.05 -6.43 2.58
CA VAL A 304 3.63 -7.48 3.41
C VAL A 304 2.52 -8.43 3.85
N LEU A 305 2.73 -9.72 3.64
CA LEU A 305 1.85 -10.77 4.15
C LEU A 305 2.35 -11.24 5.52
N LEU A 306 1.51 -11.05 6.53
CA LEU A 306 1.73 -11.60 7.86
C LEU A 306 0.83 -12.82 8.09
N LEU A 307 1.42 -13.92 8.54
CA LEU A 307 0.67 -15.10 8.98
C LEU A 307 0.80 -15.29 10.49
N PRO A 308 -0.26 -15.78 11.15
CA PRO A 308 -0.22 -16.01 12.59
C PRO A 308 0.68 -17.18 12.90
N TRP A 309 1.41 -17.11 14.02
CA TRP A 309 2.21 -18.24 14.50
C TRP A 309 1.36 -19.49 14.78
N THR A 310 0.08 -19.31 15.11
CA THR A 310 -0.86 -20.42 15.35
C THR A 310 -1.14 -21.26 14.10
N GLY A 311 -0.80 -20.76 12.90
CA GLY A 311 -0.89 -21.53 11.66
C GLY A 311 0.24 -22.53 11.46
N ILE A 312 1.36 -22.38 12.17
CA ILE A 312 2.50 -23.32 12.09
C ILE A 312 2.15 -24.59 12.85
N SER A 313 2.32 -25.74 12.19
CA SER A 313 1.93 -27.04 12.73
C SER A 313 2.60 -27.34 14.08
N GLU A 314 3.88 -26.97 14.22
CA GLU A 314 4.63 -27.14 15.45
C GLU A 314 4.05 -26.30 16.60
N VAL A 315 3.66 -25.05 16.35
CA VAL A 315 3.04 -24.17 17.35
C VAL A 315 1.62 -24.62 17.69
N ALA A 316 0.85 -25.01 16.68
CA ALA A 316 -0.53 -25.46 16.81
C ALA A 316 -0.67 -26.64 17.79
N SER A 317 0.34 -27.51 17.85
CA SER A 317 0.38 -28.65 18.78
C SER A 317 0.46 -28.28 20.27
N PHE A 318 0.80 -27.02 20.58
CA PHE A 318 0.88 -26.49 21.96
C PHE A 318 -0.28 -25.55 22.31
N LEU A 319 -1.28 -25.44 21.42
CA LEU A 319 -2.46 -24.60 21.69
C LEU A 319 -3.45 -25.34 22.62
N PRO A 320 -4.16 -24.61 23.50
CA PRO A 320 -5.27 -25.18 24.26
C PRO A 320 -6.36 -25.74 23.33
N SER A 321 -7.08 -26.76 23.77
CA SER A 321 -8.12 -27.43 22.98
C SER A 321 -9.21 -26.47 22.48
N ASP A 322 -9.47 -25.42 23.24
CA ASP A 322 -10.48 -24.39 22.97
C ASP A 322 -10.02 -23.37 21.91
N TRP A 323 -8.80 -23.50 21.40
CA TRP A 323 -8.18 -22.59 20.44
C TRP A 323 -8.14 -23.13 19.00
N HIS A 324 -8.63 -24.36 18.76
CA HIS A 324 -8.84 -24.91 17.43
C HIS A 324 -10.15 -24.34 16.85
N ILE A 325 -10.04 -23.42 15.88
CA ILE A 325 -11.13 -22.96 15.02
C ILE A 325 -10.69 -23.20 13.58
#